data_AF-A0A1H6WR27-F1
#
_entry.id   AF-A0A1H6WR27-F1
#
_cell.length_a   1.000
_cell.length_b   1.000
_cell.length_c   1.000
_cell.angle_alpha   90.00
_cell.angle_beta   90.00
_cell.angle_gamma   90.00
#
_symmetry.space_group_name_H-M   'P 1'
#
loop_
_entity.id
_entity.type
_entity.pdbx_description
1 polymer ?
#
loop_
_entity_poly.entity_id
_entity_poly.type
_entity_poly.pdbx_seq_one_letter_code
_entity_poly.pdbx_strand_id
1 'polypeptide(L)' 'MSWQILAMYAAALVFALGGAGLLLALTRPRSEGQVYAFRMIGIMALAGGVVLAMSATAMLQWSMEG' A
#
# COMPACT_ATOMS: atom_id res chain seq x y z
N MET A 1 -11.29 -16.70 -8.76
CA MET A 1 -10.89 -15.40 -8.19
C MET A 1 -12.11 -14.76 -7.55
N SER A 2 -12.14 -14.63 -6.22
CA SER A 2 -13.31 -14.05 -5.52
C SER A 2 -13.29 -12.51 -5.61
N TRP A 3 -14.48 -11.89 -5.54
CA TRP A 3 -14.61 -10.42 -5.56
C TRP A 3 -13.88 -9.76 -4.38
N GLN A 4 -13.83 -10.45 -3.23
CA GLN A 4 -13.14 -10.01 -2.03
C GLN A 4 -11.61 -9.92 -2.24
N ILE A 5 -11.00 -10.93 -2.86
CA ILE A 5 -9.56 -10.93 -3.14
C ILE A 5 -9.21 -9.79 -4.11
N LEU A 6 -10.06 -9.56 -5.13
CA LEU A 6 -9.86 -8.46 -6.07
C LEU A 6 -9.93 -7.09 -5.37
N ALA A 7 -10.91 -6.88 -4.48
CA ALA A 7 -11.03 -5.65 -3.71
C ALA A 7 -9.82 -5.42 -2.80
N MET A 8 -9.25 -6.48 -2.21
CA MET A 8 -8.04 -6.37 -1.39
C MET A 8 -6.81 -6.00 -2.20
N TYR A 9 -6.61 -6.57 -3.40
CA TYR A 9 -5.54 -6.12 -4.29
C TYR A 9 -5.73 -4.67 -4.74
N ALA A 10 -6.97 -4.24 -5.00
CA ALA A 10 -7.26 -2.85 -5.34
C ALA A 10 -6.90 -1.90 -4.18
N ALA A 11 -7.30 -2.24 -2.95
CA ALA A 11 -6.93 -1.48 -1.75
C ALA A 11 -5.40 -1.45 -1.55
N ALA A 12 -4.74 -2.61 -1.69
CA ALA A 12 -3.29 -2.72 -1.61
C ALA A 12 -2.59 -1.80 -2.62
N LEU A 13 -3.08 -1.77 -3.86
CA LEU A 13 -2.54 -0.93 -4.92
C LEU A 13 -2.70 0.56 -4.61
N VAL A 14 -3.88 0.99 -4.14
CA VAL A 14 -4.13 2.39 -3.75
C VAL A 14 -3.19 2.82 -2.63
N PHE A 15 -3.03 1.98 -1.61
CA PHE A 15 -2.12 2.24 -0.48
C PHE A 15 -0.65 2.28 -0.92
N ALA A 16 -0.22 1.33 -1.76
CA ALA A 16 1.14 1.28 -2.26
C ALA A 16 1.47 2.49 -3.14
N LEU A 17 0.60 2.85 -4.09
CA LEU A 17 0.81 4.00 -4.97
C LEU A 17 0.72 5.33 -4.21
N GLY A 18 -0.25 5.47 -3.31
CA GLY A 18 -0.37 6.65 -2.46
C GLY A 18 0.83 6.82 -1.54
N GLY A 19 1.23 5.75 -0.85
CA GLY A 19 2.40 5.74 0.02
C GLY A 19 3.70 6.05 -0.74
N ALA A 20 3.94 5.34 -1.85
CA ALA A 20 5.10 5.59 -2.71
C ALA A 20 5.08 7.01 -3.29
N GLY A 21 3.92 7.52 -3.71
CA GLY A 21 3.76 8.88 -4.22
C GLY A 21 4.11 9.95 -3.19
N LEU A 22 3.70 9.77 -1.93
CA LEU A 22 4.08 10.65 -0.83
C LEU A 22 5.59 10.62 -0.58
N LEU A 23 6.21 9.44 -0.62
CA LEU A 23 7.65 9.31 -0.43
C LEU A 23 8.43 9.89 -1.62
N LEU A 24 7.98 9.67 -2.85
CA LEU A 24 8.56 10.27 -4.06
C LEU A 24 8.43 11.80 -4.04
N ALA A 25 7.36 12.34 -3.47
CA ALA A 25 7.20 13.78 -3.34
C ALA A 25 8.24 14.43 -2.41
N LEU A 26 8.93 13.67 -1.55
CA LEU A 26 10.04 14.15 -0.71
C LEU A 26 11.34 14.38 -1.51
N THR A 27 11.39 13.97 -2.78
CA THR A 27 12.52 14.30 -3.67
C THR A 27 12.58 15.78 -4.04
N ARG A 28 11.52 16.54 -3.76
CA ARG A 28 11.44 17.99 -3.97
C ARG A 28 11.54 18.74 -2.63
N PRO A 29 12.02 20.00 -2.61
CA PRO A 29 12.02 20.82 -1.41
C PRO A 29 10.60 20.99 -0.85
N ARG A 30 10.46 20.82 0.47
CA ARG A 30 9.20 20.90 1.23
C ARG A 30 9.48 21.52 2.59
N SER A 31 8.44 22.04 3.25
CA SER A 31 8.57 22.50 4.64
C SER A 31 8.81 21.34 5.60
N GLU A 32 9.38 21.60 6.77
CA GLU A 32 9.70 20.56 7.77
C GLU A 32 8.46 19.74 8.19
N GLY A 33 7.32 20.42 8.43
CA GLY A 33 6.07 19.75 8.77
C GLY A 33 5.55 18.83 7.67
N GLN A 34 5.72 19.22 6.40
CA GLN A 34 5.37 18.37 5.27
C GLN A 34 6.28 17.16 5.17
N VAL A 35 7.58 17.31 5.42
CA VAL A 35 8.53 16.18 5.40
C VAL A 35 8.16 15.14 6.45
N TYR A 36 7.85 15.57 7.68
CA TYR A 36 7.41 14.67 8.75
C TYR A 36 6.14 13.92 8.36
N ALA A 37 5.10 14.64 7.94
CA ALA A 37 3.81 14.04 7.57
C ALA A 37 3.97 13.07 6.39
N PHE A 38 4.71 13.44 5.35
CA PHE A 38 4.90 12.63 4.15
C PHE A 38 5.70 11.36 4.44
N ARG A 39 6.70 11.41 5.31
CA ARG A 39 7.43 10.21 5.75
C ARG A 39 6.52 9.28 6.56
N MET A 40 5.85 9.81 7.57
CA MET A 40 5.03 9.00 8.47
C MET A 40 3.88 8.34 7.71
N ILE A 41 3.07 9.14 7.01
CA ILE A 41 1.91 8.63 6.25
C ILE A 41 2.39 7.77 5.07
N GLY A 42 3.44 8.21 4.36
CA GLY A 42 3.97 7.48 3.21
C GLY A 42 4.47 6.08 3.55
N ILE A 43 5.26 5.94 4.62
CA ILE A 43 5.77 4.64 5.09
C ILE A 43 4.62 3.76 5.59
N MET A 44 3.71 4.32 6.42
CA MET A 44 2.58 3.56 6.95
C MET A 44 1.65 3.06 5.84
N ALA A 45 1.34 3.91 4.87
CA ALA A 45 0.50 3.54 3.73
C ALA A 45 1.18 2.49 2.85
N LEU A 46 2.46 2.66 2.53
CA LEU A 46 3.20 1.70 1.71
C LEU A 46 3.30 0.33 2.39
N ALA A 47 3.66 0.30 3.67
CA ALA A 47 3.73 -0.94 4.46
C ALA A 47 2.35 -1.63 4.53
N GLY A 48 1.28 -0.87 4.78
CA GLY A 48 -0.08 -1.40 4.77
C GLY A 48 -0.47 -2.00 3.41
N GLY A 49 -0.11 -1.32 2.31
CA GLY A 49 -0.34 -1.82 0.95
C GLY A 49 0.39 -3.14 0.67
N VAL A 50 1.66 -3.26 1.07
CA VAL A 50 2.44 -4.50 0.92
C VAL A 50 1.81 -5.64 1.73
N VAL A 51 1.46 -5.40 2.99
CA VAL A 51 0.84 -6.42 3.85
C VAL A 51 -0.51 -6.87 3.31
N LEU A 52 -1.33 -5.95 2.79
CA LEU A 52 -2.59 -6.29 2.13
C LEU A 52 -2.37 -7.15 0.88
N ALA A 53 -1.38 -6.82 0.06
CA ALA A 53 -1.04 -7.61 -1.12
C ALA A 53 -0.57 -9.02 -0.74
N MET A 54 0.28 -9.16 0.29
CA MET A 54 0.71 -10.47 0.79
C MET A 54 -0.47 -11.28 1.32
N SER A 55 -1.36 -10.65 2.10
CA SER A 55 -2.57 -11.29 2.63
C SER A 55 -3.52 -11.75 1.51
N ALA A 56 -3.74 -10.91 0.49
CA ALA A 56 -4.54 -11.25 -0.68
C ALA A 56 -3.94 -12.43 -1.46
N THR A 57 -2.62 -12.47 -1.58
CA THR A 57 -1.89 -13.57 -2.24
C THR A 57 -2.03 -14.87 -1.46
N ALA A 58 -1.91 -14.83 -0.13
CA ALA A 58 -2.13 -16.01 0.71
C ALA A 58 -3.57 -16.56 0.56
N MET A 59 -4.58 -15.69 0.58
CA MET A 59 -5.97 -16.10 0.33
C MET A 59 -6.19 -16.68 -1.06
N LEU A 60 -5.52 -16.12 -2.07
CA LEU A 60 -5.58 -16.64 -3.43
C LEU A 60 -5.00 -18.07 -3.50
N GLN A 61 -3.86 -18.30 -2.85
CA GLN A 61 -3.22 -19.62 -2.80
C GLN A 61 -4.13 -20.65 -2.13
N TRP A 62 -4.68 -20.35 -0.95
CA TRP A 62 -5.61 -21.26 -0.27
C TRP A 62 -6.87 -21.56 -1.08
N SER A 63 -7.37 -20.58 -1.85
CA SER A 63 -8.52 -20.78 -2.73
C SER A 63 -8.24 -21.70 -3.94
N MET A 64 -6.96 -21.96 -4.26
CA MET A 64 -6.58 -22.88 -5.34
C MET A 64 -6.31 -24.30 -4.83
N GLU A 65 -6.01 -24.45 -3.54
CA GLU A 65 -5.69 -25.72 -2.89
C GLU A 65 -6.94 -26.50 -2.44
N GLY A 66 -8.09 -25.83 -2.28
CA GLY A 66 -9.38 -26.43 -1.95
C GLY A 66 -10.26 -26.67 -3.18
#